data_AF-A0A2D9C764-F1
#
_entry.id   AF-A0A2D9C764-F1
#
_cell.length_a   1.000
_cell.length_b   1.000
_cell.length_c   1.000
_cell.angle_alpha   90.00
_cell.angle_beta   90.00
_cell.angle_gamma   90.00
#
_symmetry.space_group_name_H-M   'P 1'
#
loop_
_entity.id
_entity.type
_entity.pdbx_description
1 polymer ?
#
loop_
_entity_poly.entity_id
_entity_poly.type
_entity_poly.pdbx_seq_one_letter_code
_entity_poly.pdbx_strand_id
1 'polypeptide(L)'
;MATKTGASGVVKVQVSGTTVAVVGEVRSFTFEGSADTIEDSVIGDTARTYKQGLATNTVSIECYWDEADAQQLILDERADIDFEIYPTGTGTGETYFSGGGIVTSRSITGAFDGMVEASFTIQCSGAITEATA
;
A
#
# COMPACT_ATOMS: atom_id res chain seq x y z
N MET A 1 1.46 -24.57 -4.23
CA MET A 1 1.05 -23.43 -5.07
C MET A 1 -0.46 -23.34 -5.01
N ALA A 2 -1.02 -22.29 -4.42
CA ALA A 2 -2.47 -22.14 -4.28
C ALA A 2 -2.89 -20.77 -4.82
N THR A 3 -3.95 -20.74 -5.61
CA THR A 3 -4.58 -19.49 -6.04
C THR A 3 -5.45 -19.00 -4.89
N LYS A 4 -5.35 -17.72 -4.55
CA LYS A 4 -6.13 -17.06 -3.50
C LYS A 4 -7.04 -16.02 -4.15
N THR A 5 -8.23 -15.83 -3.59
CA THR A 5 -9.18 -14.83 -4.07
C THR A 5 -8.90 -13.48 -3.41
N GLY A 6 -8.84 -12.40 -4.20
CA GLY A 6 -8.70 -11.04 -3.67
C GLY A 6 -9.88 -10.57 -2.81
N ALA A 7 -11.00 -11.29 -2.82
CA ALA A 7 -12.18 -10.99 -2.00
C ALA A 7 -11.92 -11.06 -0.48
N SER A 8 -10.85 -11.74 -0.06
CA SER A 8 -10.43 -11.76 1.34
C SER A 8 -9.42 -10.66 1.67
N GLY A 9 -9.01 -9.85 0.69
CA GLY A 9 -8.01 -8.82 0.89
C GLY A 9 -8.47 -7.74 1.88
N VAL A 10 -7.59 -7.31 2.76
CA VAL A 10 -7.89 -6.28 3.76
C VAL A 10 -6.81 -5.22 3.73
N VAL A 11 -7.21 -3.95 3.69
CA VAL A 11 -6.31 -2.82 3.85
C VAL A 11 -6.61 -2.18 5.19
N LYS A 12 -5.57 -1.93 5.98
CA LYS A 12 -5.66 -1.15 7.20
C LYS A 12 -4.75 0.05 7.13
N VAL A 13 -5.21 1.16 7.66
CA VAL A 13 -4.46 2.41 7.73
C VAL A 13 -4.76 3.13 9.04
N GLN A 14 -3.83 3.97 9.49
CA GLN A 14 -4.06 4.95 10.55
C GLN A 14 -2.98 6.04 10.50
N VAL A 15 -3.26 7.21 11.09
CA VAL A 15 -2.24 8.22 11.39
C VAL A 15 -1.02 7.58 12.06
N SER A 16 0.18 7.93 11.58
CA SER A 16 1.40 7.26 12.01
C SER A 16 1.62 7.33 13.53
N GLY A 17 2.10 6.23 14.09
CA GLY A 17 2.36 6.05 15.53
C GLY A 17 1.15 5.55 16.32
N THR A 18 0.08 5.13 15.67
CA THR A 18 -1.11 4.58 16.32
C THR A 18 -1.58 3.27 15.67
N THR A 19 -2.55 2.59 16.28
CA THR A 19 -3.00 1.26 15.81
C THR A 19 -3.79 1.38 14.51
N VAL A 20 -3.33 0.67 13.47
CA VAL A 20 -4.03 0.59 12.18
C VAL A 20 -5.39 -0.07 12.30
N ALA A 21 -6.35 0.40 11.49
CA ALA A 21 -7.71 -0.14 11.42
C ALA A 21 -8.17 -0.29 9.97
N VAL A 22 -9.19 -1.13 9.75
CA VAL A 22 -9.65 -1.52 8.41
C VAL A 22 -10.27 -0.34 7.67
N VAL A 23 -9.89 -0.15 6.40
CA VAL A 23 -10.54 0.77 5.46
C VAL A 23 -11.81 0.11 4.93
N GLY A 24 -12.93 0.83 4.98
CA GLY A 24 -14.22 0.38 4.46
C GLY A 24 -14.29 0.34 2.94
N GLU A 25 -15.18 -0.49 2.42
CA GLU A 25 -15.60 -0.52 1.01
C GLU A 25 -14.46 -0.55 -0.04
N VAL A 26 -13.33 -1.16 0.30
CA VAL A 26 -12.18 -1.31 -0.61
C VAL A 26 -12.54 -2.27 -1.75
N ARG A 27 -12.33 -1.79 -2.98
CA ARG A 27 -12.59 -2.55 -4.22
C ARG A 27 -11.31 -3.11 -4.82
N SER A 28 -10.25 -2.33 -4.75
CA SER A 28 -8.92 -2.76 -5.15
C SER A 28 -7.86 -2.01 -4.38
N PHE A 29 -6.74 -2.69 -4.15
CA PHE A 29 -5.51 -2.06 -3.69
C PHE A 29 -4.37 -2.55 -4.57
N THR A 30 -3.36 -1.71 -4.73
CA THR A 30 -2.10 -2.05 -5.38
C THR A 30 -0.97 -1.72 -4.42
N PHE A 31 -0.12 -2.70 -4.17
CA PHE A 31 1.15 -2.52 -3.47
C PHE A 31 2.27 -2.75 -4.47
N GLU A 32 2.97 -1.69 -4.84
CA GLU A 32 4.05 -1.74 -5.81
C GLU A 32 5.36 -1.30 -5.17
N GLY A 33 6.45 -1.94 -5.59
CA GLY A 33 7.80 -1.64 -5.12
C GLY A 33 8.77 -1.59 -6.28
N SER A 34 9.67 -0.61 -6.23
CA SER A 34 10.83 -0.55 -7.11
C SER A 34 12.08 -0.21 -6.29
N ALA A 35 13.24 -0.59 -6.80
CA ALA A 35 14.50 -0.27 -6.17
C ALA A 35 15.54 0.04 -7.23
N ASP A 36 16.42 0.97 -6.90
CA ASP A 36 17.55 1.31 -7.74
C ASP A 36 18.57 0.17 -7.77
N THR A 37 19.28 0.06 -8.88
CA THR A 37 20.44 -0.83 -9.01
C THR A 37 21.69 -0.02 -9.28
N ILE A 38 22.76 -0.35 -8.57
CA ILE A 38 24.06 0.32 -8.73
C ILE A 38 25.01 -0.68 -9.37
N GLU A 39 25.44 -0.41 -10.59
CA GLU A 39 26.40 -1.28 -11.29
C GLU A 39 27.79 -1.18 -10.65
N ASP A 40 28.38 -2.33 -10.33
CA ASP A 40 29.72 -2.45 -9.70
C ASP A 40 30.65 -3.36 -10.53
N SER A 41 30.45 -3.35 -11.85
CA SER A 41 31.22 -4.19 -12.76
C SER A 41 32.62 -3.62 -12.97
N VAL A 42 33.62 -4.50 -13.06
CA VAL A 42 35.03 -4.14 -13.22
C VAL A 42 35.63 -4.72 -14.50
N ILE A 43 36.80 -4.21 -14.90
CA ILE A 43 37.52 -4.73 -16.08
C ILE A 43 37.88 -6.20 -15.83
N GLY A 44 37.42 -7.07 -16.72
CA GLY A 44 37.61 -8.53 -16.63
C GLY A 44 36.32 -9.30 -16.36
N ASP A 45 35.24 -8.61 -16.00
CA ASP A 45 33.93 -9.24 -15.79
C ASP A 45 33.30 -9.71 -17.12
N THR A 46 32.70 -10.90 -17.09
CA THR A 46 32.02 -11.50 -18.24
C THR A 46 30.53 -11.15 -18.31
N ALA A 47 29.97 -10.57 -17.23
CA ALA A 47 28.59 -10.12 -17.13
C ALA A 47 28.51 -8.93 -16.16
N ARG A 48 27.48 -8.09 -16.32
CA ARG A 48 27.24 -6.97 -15.41
C ARG A 48 26.81 -7.47 -14.04
N THR A 49 27.40 -6.91 -12.99
CA THR A 49 27.06 -7.14 -11.59
C THR A 49 26.51 -5.86 -10.95
N TYR A 50 25.58 -6.02 -10.00
CA TYR A 50 24.85 -4.92 -9.39
C TYR A 50 24.74 -5.08 -7.87
N LYS A 51 24.77 -3.95 -7.17
CA LYS A 51 24.44 -3.80 -5.75
C LYS A 51 23.05 -3.18 -5.59
N GLN A 52 22.41 -3.46 -4.46
CA GLN A 52 21.09 -2.91 -4.11
C GLN A 52 21.21 -1.41 -3.79
N GLY A 53 20.40 -0.59 -4.45
CA GLY A 53 20.25 0.83 -4.17
C GLY A 53 19.10 1.13 -3.22
N LEU A 54 18.60 2.37 -3.26
CA LEU A 54 17.45 2.78 -2.46
C LEU A 54 16.16 2.14 -3.01
N ALA A 55 15.26 1.77 -2.12
CA ALA A 55 13.95 1.23 -2.46
C ALA A 55 12.86 2.28 -2.25
N THR A 56 11.79 2.16 -3.03
CA THR A 56 10.57 2.95 -2.90
C THR A 56 9.37 2.06 -3.12
N ASN A 57 8.28 2.36 -2.43
CA ASN A 57 7.02 1.64 -2.57
C ASN A 57 5.87 2.64 -2.66
N THR A 58 4.80 2.23 -3.31
CA THR A 58 3.55 2.98 -3.38
C THR A 58 2.39 2.07 -3.02
N VAL A 59 1.44 2.62 -2.26
CA VAL A 59 0.14 2.01 -1.99
C VAL A 59 -0.91 2.81 -2.71
N SER A 60 -1.72 2.16 -3.54
CA SER A 60 -2.92 2.78 -4.13
C SER A 60 -4.16 2.03 -3.65
N ILE A 61 -5.19 2.76 -3.22
CA ILE A 61 -6.43 2.23 -2.67
C ILE A 61 -7.59 2.84 -3.43
N GLU A 62 -8.47 1.99 -3.95
CA GLU A 62 -9.73 2.37 -4.57
C GLU A 62 -10.88 1.82 -3.74
N CYS A 63 -11.78 2.69 -3.29
CA CYS A 63 -12.94 2.31 -2.47
C CYS A 63 -14.20 3.10 -2.88
N TYR A 64 -15.35 2.68 -2.36
CA TYR A 64 -16.49 3.58 -2.32
C TYR A 64 -16.31 4.58 -1.17
N TRP A 65 -16.64 5.83 -1.46
CA TRP A 65 -16.53 6.90 -0.48
C TRP A 65 -17.59 6.71 0.61
N ASP A 66 -17.14 6.64 1.86
CA ASP A 66 -17.99 6.61 3.04
C ASP A 66 -17.58 7.72 4.01
N GLU A 67 -18.48 8.68 4.24
CA GLU A 67 -18.24 9.79 5.16
C GLU A 67 -18.26 9.39 6.64
N ALA A 68 -18.73 8.18 6.96
CA ALA A 68 -18.69 7.62 8.30
C ALA A 68 -17.43 6.77 8.55
N ASP A 69 -16.66 6.43 7.52
CA ASP A 69 -15.43 5.65 7.65
C ASP A 69 -14.26 6.54 8.12
N ALA A 70 -13.93 6.42 9.40
CA ALA A 70 -12.83 7.16 10.02
C ALA A 70 -11.49 6.93 9.31
N GLN A 71 -11.27 5.75 8.73
CA GLN A 71 -10.02 5.40 8.05
C GLN A 71 -9.91 6.08 6.68
N GLN A 72 -11.02 6.35 5.99
CA GLN A 72 -11.02 7.16 4.78
C GLN A 72 -10.84 8.65 5.07
N LEU A 73 -11.43 9.14 6.15
CA LEU A 73 -11.38 10.56 6.51
C LEU A 73 -9.99 11.06 6.86
N ILE A 74 -9.11 10.18 7.39
CA ILE A 74 -7.73 10.53 7.76
C ILE A 74 -6.75 10.54 6.57
N LEU A 75 -7.16 10.06 5.40
CA LEU A 75 -6.31 9.99 4.19
C LEU A 75 -6.26 11.35 3.46
N ASP A 76 -5.99 12.42 4.20
CA ASP A 76 -5.78 13.76 3.67
C ASP A 76 -4.42 13.89 3.00
N GLU A 77 -4.30 14.73 1.96
CA GLU A 77 -3.00 14.96 1.33
C GLU A 77 -1.99 15.50 2.35
N ARG A 78 -0.76 14.98 2.28
CA ARG A 78 0.35 15.26 3.21
C ARG A 78 0.19 14.64 4.59
N ALA A 79 -0.88 13.88 4.87
CA ALA A 79 -0.98 13.09 6.08
C ALA A 79 0.10 11.98 6.08
N ASP A 80 0.69 11.73 7.25
CA ASP A 80 1.63 10.64 7.47
C ASP A 80 0.88 9.47 8.09
N ILE A 81 0.93 8.31 7.43
CA ILE A 81 0.03 7.17 7.64
C ILE A 81 0.85 5.90 7.75
N ASP A 82 0.56 5.10 8.79
CA ASP A 82 0.98 3.71 8.87
C ASP A 82 -0.07 2.83 8.19
N PHE A 83 0.38 1.80 7.46
CA PHE A 83 -0.50 0.88 6.74
C PHE A 83 -0.15 -0.59 6.99
N GLU A 84 -1.15 -1.44 6.86
CA GLU A 84 -1.02 -2.90 6.70
C GLU A 84 -1.87 -3.35 5.51
N ILE A 85 -1.26 -4.10 4.60
CA ILE A 85 -1.93 -4.67 3.42
C ILE A 85 -1.91 -6.19 3.56
N TYR A 86 -3.10 -6.78 3.58
CA TYR A 86 -3.32 -8.22 3.67
C TYR A 86 -3.87 -8.72 2.34
N PRO A 87 -3.05 -9.26 1.43
CA PRO A 87 -3.53 -9.66 0.10
C PRO A 87 -4.49 -10.84 0.13
N THR A 88 -4.40 -11.68 1.16
CA THR A 88 -5.14 -12.94 1.28
C THR A 88 -6.00 -13.02 2.55
N GLY A 89 -6.11 -11.91 3.29
CA GLY A 89 -6.88 -11.77 4.51
C GLY A 89 -6.06 -11.81 5.79
N THR A 90 -6.75 -11.73 6.94
CA THR A 90 -6.14 -11.52 8.26
C THR A 90 -6.09 -12.78 9.12
N GLY A 91 -6.28 -13.95 8.51
CA GLY A 91 -6.22 -15.23 9.22
C GLY A 91 -4.80 -15.55 9.68
N THR A 92 -4.66 -16.33 10.75
CA THR A 92 -3.34 -16.77 11.22
C THR A 92 -2.56 -17.45 10.11
N GLY A 93 -1.30 -17.07 9.92
CA GLY A 93 -0.48 -17.63 8.85
C GLY A 93 -0.59 -16.91 7.50
N GLU A 94 -1.47 -15.91 7.36
CA GLU A 94 -1.58 -15.10 6.14
C GLU A 94 -0.52 -13.98 6.13
N THR A 95 0.09 -13.77 4.97
CA THR A 95 1.13 -12.74 4.78
C THR A 95 0.52 -11.35 4.74
N TYR A 96 1.21 -10.38 5.33
CA TYR A 96 0.88 -8.96 5.23
C TYR A 96 2.13 -8.11 5.07
N PHE A 97 1.94 -6.94 4.45
CA PHE A 97 2.97 -5.92 4.26
C PHE A 97 2.63 -4.72 5.11
N SER A 98 3.57 -4.26 5.93
CA SER A 98 3.41 -3.07 6.76
C SER A 98 4.51 -2.05 6.52
N GLY A 99 4.16 -0.79 6.72
CA GLY A 99 5.07 0.34 6.53
C GLY A 99 4.38 1.65 6.84
N GLY A 100 5.10 2.75 6.61
CA GLY A 100 4.59 4.10 6.75
C GLY A 100 4.84 4.91 5.49
N GLY A 101 4.09 5.99 5.31
CA GLY A 101 4.24 6.87 4.16
C GLY A 101 3.34 8.09 4.20
N ILE A 102 3.53 8.94 3.21
CA ILE A 102 2.79 10.20 3.08
C ILE A 102 1.71 10.03 2.01
N VAL A 103 0.49 10.43 2.31
CA VAL A 103 -0.59 10.51 1.32
C VAL A 103 -0.26 11.60 0.30
N THR A 104 -0.16 11.23 -0.97
CA THR A 104 0.20 12.13 -2.06
C THR A 104 -0.99 12.57 -2.90
N SER A 105 -2.05 11.76 -2.93
CA SER A 105 -3.30 12.13 -3.62
C SER A 105 -4.52 11.58 -2.91
N ARG A 106 -5.57 12.39 -2.90
CA ARG A 106 -6.92 12.06 -2.52
C ARG A 106 -7.86 12.56 -3.63
N SER A 107 -8.66 11.67 -4.20
CA SER A 107 -9.65 12.02 -5.22
C SER A 107 -10.99 11.41 -4.85
N ILE A 108 -12.05 12.23 -4.82
CA ILE A 108 -13.43 11.79 -4.60
C ILE A 108 -14.25 12.19 -5.82
N THR A 109 -14.88 11.22 -6.47
CA THR A 109 -15.61 11.42 -7.73
C THR A 109 -17.00 10.80 -7.62
N GLY A 110 -18.00 11.48 -8.17
CA GLY A 110 -19.36 10.95 -8.27
C GLY A 110 -20.04 11.38 -9.56
N ALA A 111 -20.95 10.55 -10.05
CA ALA A 111 -21.82 10.84 -11.19
C ALA A 111 -23.29 10.83 -10.74
N PHE A 112 -24.18 11.54 -11.46
CA PHE A 112 -25.59 11.68 -11.06
C PHE A 112 -26.36 10.34 -10.97
N ASP A 113 -25.87 9.29 -11.65
CA ASP A 113 -26.40 7.94 -11.68
C ASP A 113 -25.28 6.91 -11.43
N GLY A 114 -24.36 7.24 -10.52
CA GLY A 114 -23.24 6.38 -10.15
C GLY A 114 -22.94 6.45 -8.65
N MET A 115 -22.13 5.51 -8.15
CA MET A 115 -21.64 5.54 -6.78
C MET A 115 -20.61 6.67 -6.60
N VAL A 116 -20.43 7.12 -5.36
CA VAL A 116 -19.30 7.98 -5.01
C VAL A 116 -18.08 7.10 -4.78
N GLU A 117 -17.01 7.36 -5.50
CA GLU A 117 -15.77 6.59 -5.47
C GLU A 117 -14.64 7.46 -4.90
N ALA A 118 -13.72 6.83 -4.18
CA ALA A 118 -12.52 7.48 -3.67
C ALA A 118 -11.26 6.70 -4.06
N SER A 119 -10.23 7.46 -4.45
CA SER A 119 -8.90 6.96 -4.79
C SER A 119 -7.87 7.66 -3.91
N PHE A 120 -7.00 6.87 -3.28
CA PHE A 120 -5.93 7.35 -2.41
C PHE A 120 -4.59 6.76 -2.85
N THR A 121 -3.55 7.58 -2.80
CA THR A 121 -2.17 7.13 -3.03
C THR A 121 -1.29 7.52 -1.87
N ILE A 122 -0.53 6.55 -1.36
CA ILE A 122 0.47 6.71 -0.30
C ILE A 122 1.84 6.45 -0.89
N GLN A 123 2.72 7.43 -0.78
CA GLN A 123 4.14 7.27 -1.08
C GLN A 123 4.83 6.75 0.17
N CYS A 124 5.27 5.50 0.13
CA CYS A 124 5.93 4.87 1.27
C CYS A 124 7.28 5.53 1.53
N SER A 125 7.66 5.58 2.80
CA SER A 125 8.97 6.03 3.26
C SER A 125 9.51 5.04 4.30
N GLY A 126 10.81 4.77 4.24
CA GLY A 126 11.45 3.79 5.12
C GLY A 126 11.27 2.35 4.64
N ALA A 127 11.56 1.41 5.53
CA ALA A 127 11.54 -0.01 5.22
C ALA A 127 10.11 -0.56 5.28
N ILE A 128 9.77 -1.41 4.30
CA ILE A 128 8.57 -2.23 4.33
C ILE A 128 8.89 -3.54 5.04
N THR A 129 8.00 -3.95 5.93
CA THR A 129 8.07 -5.24 6.62
C THR A 129 7.09 -6.21 6.00
N GLU A 130 7.58 -7.38 5.58
CA GLU A 130 6.73 -8.54 5.24
C GLU A 130 6.68 -9.47 6.44
N ALA A 131 5.47 -9.76 6.92
CA ALA A 131 5.24 -10.57 8.11
C ALA A 131 4.01 -11.46 7.93
N THR A 132 3.68 -12.22 8.97
CA THR A 132 2.57 -13.17 8.98
C THR A 132 1.66 -12.87 10.16
N ALA A 133 0.35 -12.89 9.92
CA ALA A 133 -0.69 -12.61 10.93
C ALA A 133 -0.82 -13.71 11.98
#